data_AF-A0A097EE54-F1
#
_entry.id   AF-A0A097EE54-F1
#
_cell.length_a   1.000
_cell.length_b   1.000
_cell.length_c   1.000
_cell.angle_alpha   90.00
_cell.angle_beta   90.00
_cell.angle_gamma   90.00
#
_symmetry.space_group_name_H-M   'P 1'
#
loop_
_entity.id
_entity.type
_entity.pdbx_description
1 polymer ?
#
loop_
_entity_poly.entity_id
_entity_poly.type
_entity_poly.pdbx_seq_one_letter_code
_entity_poly.pdbx_strand_id
1 'polypeptide(L)'
;MAQVLIRNLDDALLRDYQRAADGNGRSLEAELRAALQRLRPDAGEGHRDVRARLAAIRAMTPDVPQTPAERLVREDREGFREA
;
A
#
# COMPACT_ATOMS: atom_id res chain seq x y z
N MET A 1 -6.40 22.40 14.28
CA MET A 1 -6.58 22.99 12.92
C MET A 1 -5.21 23.45 12.43
N ALA A 2 -4.87 23.16 11.19
CA ALA A 2 -3.62 23.61 10.56
C ALA A 2 -3.97 24.17 9.18
N GLN A 3 -3.21 25.18 8.73
CA GLN A 3 -3.41 25.82 7.44
C GLN A 3 -2.11 25.82 6.63
N VAL A 4 -2.22 25.66 5.32
CA VAL A 4 -1.10 25.71 4.38
C VAL A 4 -1.48 26.65 3.24
N LEU A 5 -0.60 27.60 2.92
CA LEU A 5 -0.74 28.49 1.77
C LEU A 5 0.19 28.00 0.64
N ILE A 6 -0.40 27.61 -0.48
CA ILE A 6 0.34 27.24 -1.69
C ILE A 6 0.34 28.44 -2.62
N ARG A 7 1.52 29.04 -2.86
CA ARG A 7 1.69 30.20 -3.75
C ARG A 7 2.13 29.75 -5.14
N ASN A 8 1.89 30.60 -6.14
CA ASN A 8 2.32 30.37 -7.53
C ASN A 8 1.87 29.02 -8.09
N LEU A 9 0.65 28.59 -7.75
CA LEU A 9 0.04 27.41 -8.35
C LEU A 9 -0.34 27.74 -9.80
N ASP A 10 -0.10 26.80 -10.71
CA ASP A 10 -0.53 26.94 -12.09
C ASP A 10 -2.07 27.07 -12.15
N ASP A 11 -2.56 28.11 -12.82
CA ASP A 11 -3.98 28.36 -13.02
C ASP A 11 -4.67 27.22 -13.79
N ALA A 12 -3.95 26.55 -14.69
CA ALA A 12 -4.47 25.38 -15.39
C ALA A 12 -4.75 24.24 -14.40
N LEU A 13 -3.80 23.97 -13.50
CA LEU A 13 -3.95 22.96 -12.45
C LEU A 13 -5.12 23.30 -11.52
N LEU A 14 -5.27 24.56 -11.13
CA LEU A 14 -6.39 25.00 -10.30
C LEU A 14 -7.75 24.74 -10.99
N ARG A 15 -7.86 25.02 -12.29
CA ARG A 15 -9.07 24.78 -13.09
C ARG A 15 -9.41 23.29 -13.20
N ASP A 16 -8.42 22.43 -13.33
CA ASP A 16 -8.65 20.98 -13.39
C ASP A 16 -9.21 20.44 -12.07
N TYR A 17 -8.68 20.91 -10.94
CA TYR A 17 -9.20 20.56 -9.62
C TYR A 17 -10.58 21.17 -9.34
N GLN A 18 -10.87 22.37 -9.86
CA GLN A 18 -12.20 22.97 -9.80
C GLN A 18 -13.24 22.07 -10.50
N ARG A 19 -12.94 21.63 -11.72
CA ARG A 19 -13.80 20.73 -12.50
C ARG A 19 -13.99 19.38 -11.79
N ALA A 20 -12.93 18.83 -11.21
CA ALA A 20 -13.00 17.60 -10.43
C ALA A 20 -13.89 17.77 -9.18
N ALA A 21 -13.80 18.91 -8.50
CA ALA A 21 -14.62 19.22 -7.34
C ALA A 21 -16.10 19.33 -7.70
N ASP A 22 -16.42 20.05 -8.79
CA ASP A 22 -17.78 20.18 -9.31
C ASP A 22 -18.36 18.81 -9.71
N GLY A 23 -17.58 17.99 -10.43
CA GLY A 23 -17.98 16.64 -10.82
C GLY A 23 -18.20 15.70 -9.63
N ASN A 24 -17.50 15.92 -8.53
CA ASN A 24 -17.64 15.17 -7.28
C ASN A 24 -18.66 15.78 -6.31
N GLY A 25 -19.33 16.88 -6.67
CA GLY A 25 -20.32 17.56 -5.83
C GLY A 25 -19.75 18.10 -4.51
N ARG A 26 -18.47 18.51 -4.50
CA ARG A 26 -17.78 19.01 -3.30
C ARG A 26 -17.05 20.31 -3.58
N SER A 27 -16.69 21.04 -2.51
CA SER A 27 -15.88 22.26 -2.66
C SER A 27 -14.45 21.93 -3.11
N LEU A 28 -13.81 22.91 -3.78
CA LEU A 28 -12.40 22.80 -4.16
C LEU A 28 -11.50 22.47 -2.96
N GLU A 29 -11.73 23.11 -1.81
CA GLU A 29 -10.99 22.82 -0.59
C GLU A 29 -11.17 21.35 -0.16
N ALA A 30 -12.39 20.82 -0.22
CA ALA A 30 -12.66 19.43 0.13
C ALA A 30 -12.00 18.45 -0.85
N GLU A 31 -11.98 18.77 -2.15
CA GLU A 31 -11.25 18.01 -3.17
C GLU A 31 -9.74 17.98 -2.89
N LEU A 32 -9.14 19.15 -2.66
CA LEU A 32 -7.72 19.26 -2.35
C LEU A 32 -7.36 18.54 -1.05
N ARG A 33 -8.20 18.66 -0.01
CA ARG A 33 -8.01 17.94 1.25
C ARG A 33 -8.05 16.42 1.03
N ALA A 34 -9.00 15.92 0.24
CA ALA A 34 -9.08 14.51 -0.09
C ALA A 34 -7.87 14.02 -0.91
N ALA A 35 -7.38 14.85 -1.84
CA ALA A 35 -6.18 14.55 -2.60
C ALA A 35 -4.94 14.46 -1.70
N LEU A 36 -4.77 15.41 -0.77
CA LEU A 36 -3.69 15.40 0.22
C LEU A 36 -3.78 14.19 1.16
N GLN A 37 -4.98 13.76 1.54
CA GLN A 37 -5.17 12.56 2.36
C GLN A 37 -4.82 11.27 1.60
N ARG A 38 -5.22 11.17 0.34
CA ARG A 38 -4.88 10.02 -0.53
C ARG A 38 -3.38 9.92 -0.77
N LEU A 39 -2.71 11.06 -0.92
CA LEU A 39 -1.27 11.15 -1.13
C LEU A 39 -0.49 11.29 0.18
N ARG A 40 -1.16 11.13 1.33
CA ARG A 40 -0.50 11.22 2.63
C ARG A 40 0.68 10.25 2.58
N PRO A 41 1.93 10.75 2.73
CA PRO A 41 3.08 9.88 2.76
C PRO A 41 2.83 8.83 3.83
N ASP A 42 3.15 7.57 3.53
CA ASP A 42 3.25 6.55 4.56
C ASP A 42 4.36 7.01 5.52
N ALA A 43 3.96 7.76 6.54
CA ALA A 43 4.80 8.09 7.70
C ALA A 43 5.01 6.87 8.59
N GLY A 44 4.68 5.68 8.09
CA GLY A 44 4.87 4.44 8.78
C GLY A 44 6.36 4.22 9.04
N GLU A 45 6.67 3.96 10.30
CA GLU A 45 7.12 2.64 10.75
C GLU A 45 7.19 1.52 9.65
N GLY A 46 6.28 1.47 8.68
CA GLY A 46 6.02 0.47 7.62
C GLY A 46 7.12 0.00 6.65
N HIS A 47 8.39 0.37 6.76
CA HIS A 47 9.48 -0.40 6.09
C HIS A 47 10.39 -1.09 7.08
N ARG A 48 10.80 -0.39 8.14
CA ARG A 48 11.59 -0.99 9.23
C ARG A 48 10.74 -1.93 10.08
N ASP A 49 9.50 -1.55 10.37
CA ASP A 49 8.55 -2.34 11.15
C ASP A 49 8.07 -3.58 10.38
N VAL A 50 7.83 -3.46 9.07
CA VAL A 50 7.49 -4.63 8.23
C VAL A 50 8.65 -5.62 8.20
N ARG A 51 9.90 -5.16 8.04
CA ARG A 51 11.07 -6.06 8.06
C ARG A 51 11.26 -6.72 9.43
N ALA A 52 11.07 -5.98 10.53
CA ALA A 52 11.15 -6.51 11.89
C ALA A 52 10.05 -7.55 12.15
N ARG A 53 8.81 -7.27 11.72
CA ARG A 53 7.67 -8.19 11.82
C ARG A 53 7.88 -9.46 10.99
N LEU A 54 8.41 -9.34 9.77
CA LEU A 54 8.76 -10.50 8.94
C LEU A 54 9.88 -11.34 9.56
N ALA A 55 10.88 -10.69 10.18
CA ALA A 55 11.94 -11.40 10.90
C ALA A 55 11.39 -12.14 12.13
N ALA A 56 10.47 -11.53 12.88
CA ALA A 56 9.79 -12.17 14.01
C ALA A 56 8.96 -13.38 13.57
N ILE A 57 8.20 -13.27 12.48
CA ILE A 57 7.43 -14.39 11.91
C ILE A 57 8.37 -15.52 11.45
N ARG A 58 9.49 -15.19 10.79
CA ARG A 58 10.50 -16.18 10.40
C ARG A 58 11.11 -16.89 11.61
N ALA A 59 11.39 -16.15 12.70
CA ALA A 59 11.92 -16.73 13.94
C ALA A 59 10.94 -17.70 14.63
N MET A 60 9.62 -17.60 14.36
CA MET A 60 8.63 -18.56 14.84
C MET A 60 8.64 -19.88 14.05
N THR A 61 9.29 -19.92 12.89
CA THR A 61 9.35 -21.12 12.05
C THR A 61 10.58 -21.94 12.46
N PRO A 62 10.43 -23.21 12.87
CA PRO A 62 11.58 -24.08 13.18
C PRO A 62 12.51 -24.23 11.97
N ASP A 63 13.81 -24.16 12.21
CA ASP A 63 14.84 -24.36 11.18
C ASP A 63 15.00 -25.86 10.87
N VAL A 64 14.02 -26.39 10.16
CA VAL A 64 13.98 -27.79 9.69
C VAL A 64 13.89 -27.82 8.17
N PRO A 65 14.43 -28.87 7.51
CA PRO A 65 14.30 -29.03 6.07
C PRO A 65 12.84 -28.91 5.63
N GLN A 66 12.55 -27.89 4.80
CA GLN A 66 11.22 -27.69 4.22
C GLN A 66 11.13 -28.44 2.90
N THR A 67 10.01 -29.11 2.67
CA THR A 67 9.71 -29.71 1.36
C THR A 67 9.29 -28.61 0.39
N PRO A 68 9.92 -28.48 -0.80
CA PRO A 68 9.51 -27.52 -1.81
C PRO A 68 8.03 -27.70 -2.17
N ALA A 69 7.28 -26.59 -2.28
CA ALA A 69 5.84 -26.62 -2.51
C ALA A 69 5.48 -27.34 -3.83
N GLU A 70 6.35 -27.29 -4.83
CA GLU A 70 6.19 -27.95 -6.11
C GLU A 70 6.17 -29.48 -5.99
N ARG A 71 6.87 -30.05 -5.00
CA ARG A 71 6.81 -31.49 -4.72
C ARG A 71 5.47 -31.87 -4.11
N LEU A 72 4.98 -31.08 -3.15
CA LEU A 72 3.67 -31.29 -2.51
C LEU A 72 2.52 -31.20 -3.51
N VAL A 73 2.54 -30.18 -4.39
CA VAL A 73 1.52 -29.99 -5.44
C VAL A 73 1.54 -31.14 -6.45
N ARG A 74 2.71 -31.70 -6.76
CA ARG A 74 2.82 -32.86 -7.65
C ARG A 74 2.32 -34.14 -6.98
N GLU A 75 2.67 -34.37 -5.71
CA GLU A 75 2.20 -35.51 -4.93
C GLU A 75 0.67 -35.53 -4.78
N ASP A 76 0.05 -34.37 -4.58
CA ASP A 76 -1.42 -34.22 -4.52
C ASP A 76 -2.08 -34.56 -5.87
N ARG A 77 -1.46 -34.13 -6.98
CA ARG A 77 -1.99 -34.35 -8.34
C ARG A 77 -1.79 -35.77 -8.86
N GLU A 78 -0.64 -36.36 -8.60
CA GLU A 78 -0.18 -37.60 -9.25
C GLU A 78 -0.20 -38.81 -8.32
N GLY A 79 -0.52 -38.59 -7.04
CA GLY A 79 -0.40 -39.56 -5.95
C GLY A 79 1.02 -39.62 -5.40
N PHE A 80 1.14 -39.89 -4.10
CA PHE A 80 2.43 -40.10 -3.46
C PHE A 80 3.16 -41.29 -4.11
N ARG A 81 4.34 -41.06 -4.66
CA ARG A 81 5.23 -42.12 -5.17
C ARG A 81 6.59 -41.95 -4.47
N GLU A 82 6.89 -42.87 -3.56
CA GLU A 82 8.24 -43.03 -3.01
C GLU A 82 9.21 -43.32 -4.15
N ALA A 83 10.37 -42.63 -4.13
CA ALA A 83 11.50 -42.88 -5.02
C ALA A 83 12.57 -43.65 -4.25
#